data_AF-A0A535P7E1-F1
#
_entry.id   AF-A0A535P7E1-F1
#
_cell.length_a   1.000
_cell.length_b   1.000
_cell.length_c   1.000
_cell.angle_alpha   90.00
_cell.angle_beta   90.00
_cell.angle_gamma   90.00
#
_symmetry.space_group_name_H-M   'P 1'
#
loop_
_entity.id
_entity.type
_entity.pdbx_description
1 polymer ?
#
loop_
_entity_poly.entity_id
_entity_poly.type
_entity_poly.pdbx_seq_one_letter_code
_entity_poly.pdbx_strand_id
1 'polypeptide(L)'
;FGRTGWGAARPFADEVAWSMRYGPGVQIHGHADGGSLNVYGHGSRLLVGSGTYSYNPGPYRTYFLGRTAQNVVTVDGVAYRPGATTPLLGDVVTRTAFGVTVRIQGYAGISDVRSVAFSRRLGFLLVDDRLTGTSPRRFVQLWHLAPDSHPAISGRTVRTAQAGGDVVIRQLADAGAIDVVNGETAPIQGWLTYTYNTKVAAPVVETSQRGSSVRFLTLIAPVTAPTVPVQVTSVVLRSDGYSAVVRVGGHTDRVVVRGTEVTITAVN
;
A
#
# COMPACT_ATOMS: atom_id res chain seq x y z
N PHE A 1 -4.21 9.01 8.76
CA PHE A 1 -3.59 9.62 7.57
C PHE A 1 -2.28 10.26 8.00
N GLY A 2 -1.36 10.52 7.08
CA GLY A 2 -0.13 11.27 7.33
C GLY A 2 0.25 12.12 6.13
N ARG A 3 1.09 13.14 6.33
CA ARG A 3 1.49 14.07 5.25
C ARG A 3 2.84 14.72 5.52
N THR A 4 3.51 15.18 4.47
CA THR A 4 4.72 16.01 4.57
C THR A 4 4.40 17.47 4.95
N GLY A 5 3.23 17.97 4.58
CA GLY A 5 2.79 19.33 4.90
C GLY A 5 1.46 19.69 4.22
N TRP A 6 1.17 20.99 4.17
CA TRP A 6 -0.06 21.58 3.60
C TRP A 6 0.23 22.59 2.49
N GLY A 7 1.46 22.63 1.97
CA GLY A 7 1.83 23.62 0.98
C GLY A 7 2.32 24.95 1.57
N ALA A 8 2.67 24.97 2.87
CA ALA A 8 3.12 26.17 3.57
C ALA A 8 4.64 26.41 3.46
N ALA A 9 5.43 25.33 3.42
CA ALA A 9 6.90 25.39 3.32
C ALA A 9 7.43 25.07 1.91
N ARG A 10 6.58 24.50 1.06
CA ARG A 10 6.78 24.17 -0.36
C ARG A 10 5.43 24.23 -1.05
N PRO A 11 5.33 24.29 -2.40
CA PRO A 11 4.05 24.21 -3.10
C PRO A 11 3.20 23.01 -2.64
N PHE A 12 1.88 23.17 -2.56
CA PHE A 12 0.97 22.07 -2.20
C PHE A 12 1.12 20.87 -3.13
N ALA A 13 1.39 21.12 -4.41
CA ALA A 13 1.65 20.07 -5.40
C ALA A 13 2.84 19.19 -4.99
N ASP A 14 3.85 19.73 -4.31
CA ASP A 14 5.05 18.99 -3.91
C ASP A 14 4.90 18.20 -2.60
N GLU A 15 3.74 18.31 -1.94
CA GLU A 15 3.47 17.56 -0.72
C GLU A 15 3.04 16.12 -1.03
N VAL A 16 3.40 15.21 -0.15
CA VAL A 16 2.92 13.83 -0.13
C VAL A 16 1.95 13.66 1.03
N ALA A 17 0.83 12.99 0.76
CA ALA A 17 -0.15 12.60 1.75
C ALA A 17 -0.61 11.16 1.54
N TRP A 18 -0.97 10.49 2.64
CA TRP A 18 -1.52 9.15 2.58
C TRP A 18 -2.64 8.97 3.60
N SER A 19 -3.56 8.06 3.31
CA SER A 19 -4.63 7.66 4.22
C SER A 19 -4.67 6.13 4.33
N MET A 20 -5.09 5.62 5.48
CA MET A 20 -5.30 4.19 5.69
C MET A 20 -6.61 3.96 6.44
N ARG A 21 -7.40 2.98 6.01
CA ARG A 21 -8.66 2.63 6.69
C ARG A 21 -8.44 1.65 7.83
N TYR A 22 -8.91 1.99 9.03
CA TYR A 22 -8.95 1.10 10.20
C TYR A 22 -10.13 1.49 11.10
N GLY A 23 -10.50 0.60 12.03
CA GLY A 23 -11.71 0.72 12.86
C GLY A 23 -12.76 -0.35 12.54
N PRO A 24 -14.04 -0.13 12.86
CA PRO A 24 -15.13 -1.08 12.62
C PRO A 24 -15.18 -1.58 11.16
N GLY A 25 -15.71 -2.79 10.95
CA GLY A 25 -15.89 -3.36 9.61
C GLY A 25 -16.97 -2.64 8.79
N VAL A 26 -17.33 -3.24 7.65
CA VAL A 26 -18.36 -2.74 6.74
C VAL A 26 -19.68 -2.52 7.47
N GLN A 27 -20.19 -1.31 7.32
CA GLN A 27 -21.59 -0.94 7.54
C GLN A 27 -22.22 -0.59 6.19
N ILE A 28 -23.50 -0.21 6.15
CA ILE A 28 -24.32 0.17 4.97
C ILE A 28 -23.52 0.44 3.65
N HIS A 29 -22.68 1.48 3.62
CA HIS A 29 -21.94 1.92 2.42
C HIS A 29 -20.44 1.54 2.41
N GLY A 30 -19.99 0.73 3.36
CA GLY A 30 -18.59 0.32 3.52
C GLY A 30 -18.14 -0.73 2.51
N HIS A 31 -16.83 -0.80 2.30
CA HIS A 31 -16.17 -1.77 1.42
C HIS A 31 -15.28 -2.71 2.26
N ALA A 32 -14.83 -3.82 1.69
CA ALA A 32 -13.90 -4.77 2.34
C ALA A 32 -12.45 -4.22 2.41
N ASP A 33 -12.28 -2.96 2.84
CA ASP A 33 -11.10 -2.12 2.69
C ASP A 33 -10.30 -1.92 3.99
N GLY A 34 -10.58 -2.71 5.03
CA GLY A 34 -9.80 -2.68 6.27
C GLY A 34 -8.29 -2.85 6.02
N GLY A 35 -7.49 -1.86 6.39
CA GLY A 35 -6.05 -1.77 6.13
C GLY A 35 -5.66 -1.16 4.77
N SER A 36 -6.62 -0.82 3.91
CA SER A 36 -6.37 -0.25 2.58
C SER A 36 -5.69 1.12 2.70
N LEU A 37 -4.67 1.35 1.88
CA LEU A 37 -3.83 2.55 1.86
C LEU A 37 -4.04 3.33 0.56
N ASN A 38 -4.17 4.65 0.63
CA ASN A 38 -4.14 5.54 -0.53
C ASN A 38 -2.98 6.53 -0.40
N VAL A 39 -2.36 6.88 -1.52
CA VAL A 39 -1.20 7.79 -1.56
C VAL A 39 -1.38 8.81 -2.67
N TYR A 40 -1.17 10.07 -2.31
CA TYR A 40 -1.11 11.22 -3.21
C TYR A 40 0.26 11.87 -3.04
N GLY A 41 0.87 12.32 -4.12
CA GLY A 41 2.14 13.02 -4.06
C GLY A 41 2.49 13.68 -5.39
N HIS A 42 3.20 14.80 -5.32
CA HIS A 42 3.69 15.51 -6.51
C HIS A 42 2.58 15.85 -7.51
N GLY A 43 1.42 16.28 -7.00
CA GLY A 43 0.26 16.65 -7.82
C GLY A 43 -0.60 15.47 -8.31
N SER A 44 -0.20 14.22 -8.03
CA SER A 44 -0.81 13.04 -8.64
C SER A 44 -1.37 12.05 -7.62
N ARG A 45 -2.42 11.33 -8.03
CA ARG A 45 -2.95 10.18 -7.30
C ARG A 45 -2.08 8.97 -7.62
N LEU A 46 -1.33 8.47 -6.65
CA LEU A 46 -0.29 7.45 -6.87
C LEU A 46 -0.81 6.05 -6.55
N LEU A 47 -1.42 5.89 -5.37
CA LEU A 47 -2.16 4.69 -4.98
C LEU A 47 -3.61 5.07 -4.72
N VAL A 48 -4.53 4.43 -5.41
CA VAL A 48 -5.94 4.83 -5.46
C VAL A 48 -6.89 3.77 -4.94
N GLY A 49 -8.00 4.20 -4.36
CA GLY A 49 -9.12 3.33 -4.05
C GLY A 49 -9.95 3.07 -5.31
N SER A 50 -10.58 1.91 -5.37
CA SER A 50 -11.34 1.48 -6.55
C SER A 50 -12.62 2.27 -6.80
N GLY A 51 -13.23 2.85 -5.76
CA GLY A 51 -14.51 3.54 -5.82
C GLY A 51 -15.72 2.58 -5.80
N THR A 52 -16.94 3.12 -5.93
CA THR A 52 -18.20 2.37 -5.68
C THR A 52 -18.80 1.69 -6.90
N TYR A 53 -18.53 2.24 -8.10
CA TYR A 53 -19.04 1.86 -9.42
C TYR A 53 -20.56 1.97 -9.57
N SER A 54 -21.34 1.06 -8.97
CA SER A 54 -22.79 1.03 -9.07
C SER A 54 -23.41 0.70 -7.72
N TYR A 55 -24.71 0.96 -7.53
CA TYR A 55 -25.48 0.31 -6.47
C TYR A 55 -26.20 -0.95 -6.96
N ASN A 56 -26.31 -1.12 -8.28
CA ASN A 56 -26.94 -2.27 -8.91
C ASN A 56 -26.12 -3.55 -8.64
N PRO A 57 -26.77 -4.66 -8.26
CA PRO A 57 -26.11 -5.96 -8.12
C PRO A 57 -25.43 -6.40 -9.41
N GLY A 58 -24.30 -7.08 -9.29
CA GLY A 58 -23.56 -7.62 -10.42
C GLY A 58 -22.10 -7.91 -10.08
N PRO A 59 -21.37 -8.61 -10.96
CA PRO A 59 -20.01 -9.06 -10.67
C PRO A 59 -19.04 -7.89 -10.44
N TYR A 60 -19.21 -6.77 -11.16
CA TYR A 60 -18.41 -5.57 -10.93
C TYR A 60 -18.75 -4.89 -9.60
N ARG A 61 -20.02 -4.85 -9.18
CA ARG A 61 -20.38 -4.35 -7.85
C ARG A 61 -19.71 -5.16 -6.75
N THR A 62 -19.73 -6.49 -6.88
CA THR A 62 -19.02 -7.40 -5.97
C THR A 62 -17.51 -7.14 -5.96
N TYR A 63 -16.90 -6.91 -7.12
CA TYR A 63 -15.48 -6.55 -7.23
C TYR A 63 -15.16 -5.23 -6.51
N PHE A 64 -15.86 -4.14 -6.83
CA PHE A 64 -15.59 -2.80 -6.29
C PHE A 64 -15.80 -2.70 -4.76
N LEU A 65 -16.75 -3.46 -4.21
CA LEU A 65 -16.91 -3.62 -2.76
C LEU A 65 -15.89 -4.58 -2.14
N GLY A 66 -15.34 -5.48 -2.96
CA GLY A 66 -14.52 -6.60 -2.57
C GLY A 66 -13.10 -6.19 -2.20
N ARG A 67 -12.41 -7.12 -1.55
CA ARG A 67 -11.06 -6.90 -1.02
C ARG A 67 -9.97 -6.88 -2.11
N THR A 68 -10.23 -7.54 -3.24
CA THR A 68 -9.33 -7.58 -4.40
C THR A 68 -9.25 -6.24 -5.12
N ALA A 69 -10.20 -5.32 -4.89
CA ALA A 69 -10.20 -3.97 -5.43
C ALA A 69 -9.60 -2.93 -4.46
N GLN A 70 -8.82 -3.37 -3.47
CA GLN A 70 -8.28 -2.53 -2.39
C GLN A 70 -6.76 -2.68 -2.28
N ASN A 71 -6.09 -1.67 -1.72
CA ASN A 71 -4.63 -1.67 -1.54
C ASN A 71 -4.23 -2.43 -0.27
N VAL A 72 -4.36 -3.76 -0.31
CA VAL A 72 -4.24 -4.68 0.83
C VAL A 72 -3.55 -5.98 0.41
N VAL A 73 -3.40 -6.92 1.35
CA VAL A 73 -3.07 -8.31 1.04
C VAL A 73 -4.35 -9.16 0.97
N THR A 74 -4.44 -9.99 -0.06
CA THR A 74 -5.47 -11.02 -0.22
C THR A 74 -4.93 -12.42 0.03
N VAL A 75 -5.81 -13.35 0.40
CA VAL A 75 -5.47 -14.75 0.67
C VAL A 75 -6.30 -15.66 -0.22
N ASP A 76 -5.64 -16.37 -1.13
CA ASP A 76 -6.33 -17.22 -2.09
C ASP A 76 -7.06 -18.36 -1.37
N GLY A 77 -8.30 -18.61 -1.81
CA GLY A 77 -9.16 -19.65 -1.23
C GLY A 77 -9.66 -19.36 0.19
N VAL A 78 -9.52 -18.12 0.70
CA VAL A 78 -10.10 -17.71 1.99
C VAL A 78 -11.05 -16.54 1.78
N ALA A 79 -12.32 -16.74 2.12
CA ALA A 79 -13.30 -15.66 2.11
C ALA A 79 -12.96 -14.62 3.18
N TYR A 80 -12.91 -13.35 2.78
CA TYR A 80 -12.79 -12.23 3.70
C TYR A 80 -14.14 -11.91 4.33
N ARG A 81 -14.17 -11.65 5.64
CA ARG A 81 -15.37 -11.22 6.40
C ARG A 81 -15.41 -9.69 6.48
N PRO A 82 -16.25 -9.00 5.68
CA PRO A 82 -16.19 -7.55 5.59
C PRO A 82 -16.61 -6.83 6.89
N GLY A 83 -17.47 -7.46 7.70
CA GLY A 83 -17.89 -6.94 9.01
C GLY A 83 -16.83 -7.03 10.12
N ALA A 84 -15.67 -7.65 9.86
CA ALA A 84 -14.61 -7.76 10.86
C ALA A 84 -13.94 -6.41 11.14
N THR A 85 -13.67 -6.13 12.42
CA THR A 85 -12.94 -4.94 12.85
C THR A 85 -11.48 -4.99 12.41
N THR A 86 -10.92 -3.83 12.08
CA THR A 86 -9.49 -3.61 11.86
C THR A 86 -8.95 -2.76 13.02
N PRO A 87 -8.65 -3.35 14.19
CA PRO A 87 -8.26 -2.56 15.35
C PRO A 87 -6.88 -1.90 15.16
N LEU A 88 -6.77 -0.67 15.69
CA LEU A 88 -5.50 0.03 15.85
C LEU A 88 -4.72 -0.63 16.99
N LEU A 89 -3.48 -1.04 16.72
CA LEU A 89 -2.57 -1.59 17.72
C LEU A 89 -1.64 -0.52 18.31
N GLY A 90 -1.32 0.51 17.52
CA GLY A 90 -0.56 1.66 17.98
C GLY A 90 -0.27 2.65 16.86
N ASP A 91 0.02 3.89 17.24
CA ASP A 91 0.41 4.96 16.34
C ASP A 91 1.56 5.79 16.92
N VAL A 92 2.25 6.48 16.02
CA VAL A 92 3.37 7.38 16.33
C VAL A 92 3.23 8.62 15.47
N VAL A 93 3.32 9.79 16.08
CA VAL A 93 3.39 11.07 15.36
C VAL A 93 4.54 11.88 15.95
N THR A 94 5.59 12.08 15.18
CA THR A 94 6.73 12.92 15.55
C THR A 94 6.97 13.98 14.49
N ARG A 95 7.96 14.86 14.73
CA ARG A 95 8.39 15.83 13.71
C ARG A 95 8.87 15.16 12.42
N THR A 96 9.46 13.97 12.50
CA THR A 96 10.09 13.29 11.35
C THR A 96 9.31 12.12 10.82
N ALA A 97 8.37 11.55 11.59
CA ALA A 97 7.70 10.31 11.25
C ALA A 97 6.20 10.34 11.53
N PHE A 98 5.47 9.56 10.73
CA PHE A 98 4.21 8.95 11.14
C PHE A 98 4.39 7.43 11.20
N GLY A 99 3.82 6.79 12.22
CA GLY A 99 3.75 5.35 12.38
C GLY A 99 2.31 4.93 12.67
N VAL A 100 1.87 3.81 12.10
CA VAL A 100 0.58 3.20 12.44
C VAL A 100 0.68 1.70 12.28
N THR A 101 0.13 0.94 13.22
CA THR A 101 0.04 -0.53 13.15
C THR A 101 -1.38 -0.98 13.41
N VAL A 102 -1.90 -1.84 12.53
CA VAL A 102 -3.26 -2.38 12.63
C VAL A 102 -3.25 -3.89 12.50
N ARG A 103 -4.24 -4.55 13.11
CA ARG A 103 -4.53 -5.96 12.86
C ARG A 103 -5.72 -6.06 11.91
N ILE A 104 -5.67 -6.99 10.98
CA ILE A 104 -6.76 -7.30 10.06
C ILE A 104 -7.39 -8.63 10.50
N GLN A 105 -8.65 -8.60 10.92
CA GLN A 105 -9.33 -9.79 11.49
C GLN A 105 -10.27 -10.50 10.50
N GLY A 106 -10.34 -10.05 9.25
CA GLY A 106 -11.32 -10.55 8.28
C GLY A 106 -10.99 -11.91 7.66
N TYR A 107 -9.75 -12.40 7.77
CA TYR A 107 -9.36 -13.73 7.28
C TYR A 107 -9.34 -14.75 8.42
N ALA A 108 -10.26 -15.71 8.38
CA ALA A 108 -10.33 -16.76 9.40
C ALA A 108 -9.06 -17.63 9.39
N GLY A 109 -8.47 -17.84 10.57
CA GLY A 109 -7.28 -18.67 10.72
C GLY A 109 -5.97 -18.03 10.23
N ILE A 110 -6.00 -16.75 9.86
CA ILE A 110 -4.82 -15.98 9.45
C ILE A 110 -4.63 -14.83 10.44
N SER A 111 -3.46 -14.77 11.07
CA SER A 111 -2.99 -13.55 11.74
C SER A 111 -2.44 -12.62 10.67
N ASP A 112 -3.02 -11.45 10.53
CA ASP A 112 -2.62 -10.43 9.55
C ASP A 112 -2.40 -9.09 10.27
N VAL A 113 -1.17 -8.58 10.21
CA VAL A 113 -0.76 -7.30 10.82
C VAL A 113 -0.09 -6.45 9.76
N ARG A 114 -0.57 -5.21 9.61
CA ARG A 114 0.01 -4.19 8.74
C ARG A 114 0.59 -3.06 9.59
N SER A 115 1.87 -2.76 9.40
CA SER A 115 2.53 -1.60 9.97
C SER A 115 2.95 -0.65 8.85
N VAL A 116 2.80 0.66 9.04
CA VAL A 116 3.22 1.70 8.09
C VAL A 116 4.09 2.70 8.82
N ALA A 117 5.30 2.92 8.32
CA ALA A 117 6.18 4.01 8.71
C ALA A 117 6.32 5.00 7.55
N PHE A 118 6.12 6.28 7.79
CA PHE A 118 6.20 7.32 6.77
C PHE A 118 7.18 8.42 7.18
N SER A 119 8.14 8.70 6.29
CA SER A 119 9.07 9.82 6.46
C SER A 119 8.38 11.12 6.10
N ARG A 120 8.23 12.03 7.07
CA ARG A 120 7.72 13.38 6.82
C ARG A 120 8.70 14.24 6.03
N ARG A 121 9.99 13.86 6.04
CA ARG A 121 11.06 14.60 5.39
C ARG A 121 11.18 14.22 3.92
N LEU A 122 11.17 12.93 3.62
CA LEU A 122 11.40 12.37 2.29
C LEU A 122 10.14 11.83 1.60
N GLY A 123 8.99 11.79 2.29
CA GLY A 123 7.70 11.45 1.69
C GLY A 123 7.48 9.96 1.36
N PHE A 124 8.45 9.07 1.63
CA PHE A 124 8.27 7.65 1.38
C PHE A 124 7.53 6.94 2.53
N LEU A 125 6.90 5.81 2.21
CA LEU A 125 6.32 4.86 3.14
C LEU A 125 7.09 3.54 3.12
N LEU A 126 7.24 2.92 4.28
CA LEU A 126 7.57 1.50 4.41
C LEU A 126 6.33 0.79 4.99
N VAL A 127 5.77 -0.13 4.22
CA VAL A 127 4.61 -0.95 4.60
C VAL A 127 5.10 -2.36 4.91
N ASP A 128 4.82 -2.83 6.12
CA ASP A 128 5.20 -4.15 6.60
C ASP A 128 3.95 -4.98 6.88
N ASP A 129 3.60 -5.83 5.92
CA ASP A 129 2.52 -6.81 6.03
C ASP A 129 3.10 -8.14 6.53
N ARG A 130 2.64 -8.59 7.70
CA ARG A 130 3.06 -9.85 8.34
C ARG A 130 1.86 -10.76 8.47
N LEU A 131 1.88 -11.86 7.71
CA LEU A 131 0.78 -12.82 7.68
C LEU A 131 1.25 -14.21 8.10
N THR A 132 0.49 -14.84 8.99
CA THR A 132 0.78 -16.20 9.48
C THR A 132 -0.50 -17.00 9.61
N GLY A 133 -0.48 -18.23 9.12
CA GLY A 133 -1.57 -19.20 9.21
C GLY A 133 -1.05 -20.60 9.52
N THR A 134 -1.97 -21.53 9.73
CA THR A 134 -1.64 -22.92 10.09
C THR A 134 -1.30 -23.82 8.90
N SER A 135 -1.53 -23.36 7.67
CA SER A 135 -1.29 -24.12 6.43
C SER A 135 -0.74 -23.20 5.33
N PRO A 136 0.09 -23.72 4.40
CA PRO A 136 0.58 -22.93 3.29
C PRO A 136 -0.54 -22.42 2.37
N ARG A 137 -0.54 -21.12 2.09
CA ARG A 137 -1.48 -20.46 1.17
C ARG A 137 -0.75 -19.48 0.25
N ARG A 138 -1.39 -19.09 -0.84
CA ARG A 138 -0.93 -17.99 -1.69
C ARG A 138 -1.51 -16.67 -1.17
N PHE A 139 -0.64 -15.70 -0.97
CA PHE A 139 -0.96 -14.35 -0.54
C PHE A 139 -0.61 -13.39 -1.66
N VAL A 140 -1.45 -12.39 -1.93
CA VAL A 140 -1.23 -11.40 -2.99
C VAL A 140 -1.33 -10.01 -2.40
N GLN A 141 -0.24 -9.25 -2.40
CA GLN A 141 -0.24 -7.83 -2.05
C GLN A 141 -0.61 -7.02 -3.30
N LEU A 142 -1.60 -6.14 -3.15
CA LEU A 142 -2.19 -5.38 -4.24
C LEU A 142 -1.93 -3.89 -4.08
N TRP A 143 -1.48 -3.25 -5.16
CA TRP A 143 -1.33 -1.80 -5.25
C TRP A 143 -1.96 -1.29 -6.55
N HIS A 144 -3.10 -0.61 -6.43
CA HIS A 144 -3.87 -0.05 -7.53
C HIS A 144 -3.33 1.34 -7.88
N LEU A 145 -2.95 1.51 -9.15
CA LEU A 145 -2.37 2.73 -9.71
C LEU A 145 -3.40 3.50 -10.53
N ALA A 146 -3.09 4.74 -10.88
CA ALA A 146 -3.90 5.52 -11.82
C ALA A 146 -3.85 4.90 -13.24
N PRO A 147 -4.90 5.03 -14.07
CA PRO A 147 -4.97 4.42 -15.41
C PRO A 147 -3.79 4.76 -16.33
N ASP A 148 -3.27 5.98 -16.23
CA ASP A 148 -2.18 6.55 -17.01
C ASP A 148 -0.80 6.38 -16.35
N SER A 149 -0.67 5.49 -15.35
CA SER A 149 0.56 5.37 -14.56
C SER A 149 1.72 4.64 -15.27
N HIS A 150 1.47 3.94 -16.38
CA HIS A 150 2.46 3.20 -17.18
C HIS A 150 3.57 2.48 -16.36
N PRO A 151 3.22 1.52 -15.48
CA PRO A 151 4.19 0.88 -14.60
C PRO A 151 5.14 -0.06 -15.37
N ALA A 152 6.42 -0.02 -15.02
CA ALA A 152 7.46 -0.91 -15.53
C ALA A 152 8.10 -1.71 -14.40
N ILE A 153 8.21 -3.02 -14.58
CA ILE A 153 8.84 -3.94 -13.62
C ILE A 153 10.34 -4.07 -13.95
N SER A 154 11.19 -3.96 -12.94
CA SER A 154 12.62 -4.27 -12.99
C SER A 154 13.04 -4.99 -11.72
N GLY A 155 13.14 -6.32 -11.81
CA GLY A 155 13.42 -7.19 -10.65
C GLY A 155 12.34 -7.04 -9.57
N ARG A 156 12.73 -6.54 -8.39
CA ARG A 156 11.83 -6.35 -7.23
C ARG A 156 11.16 -4.98 -7.17
N THR A 157 11.29 -4.18 -8.23
CA THR A 157 10.87 -2.77 -8.27
C THR A 157 9.90 -2.54 -9.40
N VAL A 158 8.83 -1.81 -9.13
CA VAL A 158 7.93 -1.23 -10.12
C VAL A 158 8.07 0.28 -10.07
N ARG A 159 8.18 0.92 -11.24
CA ARG A 159 8.21 2.38 -11.38
C ARG A 159 7.11 2.81 -12.34
N THR A 160 6.35 3.82 -11.96
CA THR A 160 5.41 4.49 -12.88
C THR A 160 6.13 5.52 -13.74
N ALA A 161 5.48 5.89 -14.83
CA ALA A 161 5.86 7.02 -15.67
C ALA A 161 4.61 7.72 -16.20
N GLN A 162 4.13 8.72 -15.46
CA GLN A 162 2.94 9.50 -15.80
C GLN A 162 3.19 11.01 -15.80
N ALA A 163 2.20 11.77 -16.24
CA ALA A 163 2.22 13.22 -16.08
C ALA A 163 2.11 13.58 -14.59
N GLY A 164 3.03 14.42 -14.09
CA GLY A 164 3.08 14.84 -12.69
C GLY A 164 3.92 13.90 -11.83
N GLY A 165 3.37 13.49 -10.68
CA GLY A 165 4.05 12.63 -9.72
C GLY A 165 4.10 11.17 -10.13
N ASP A 166 5.22 10.52 -9.87
CA ASP A 166 5.43 9.08 -10.03
C ASP A 166 5.59 8.36 -8.69
N VAL A 167 5.57 7.03 -8.72
CA VAL A 167 5.80 6.19 -7.56
C VAL A 167 6.74 5.02 -7.88
N VAL A 168 7.65 4.78 -6.95
CA VAL A 168 8.49 3.59 -6.90
C VAL A 168 7.94 2.64 -5.84
N ILE A 169 7.55 1.44 -6.25
CA ILE A 169 7.11 0.36 -5.37
C ILE A 169 8.19 -0.71 -5.37
N ARG A 170 8.78 -1.02 -4.21
CA ARG A 170 9.90 -1.98 -4.13
C ARG A 170 9.74 -2.95 -2.97
N GLN A 171 9.82 -4.24 -3.25
CA GLN A 171 9.90 -5.28 -2.21
C GLN A 171 11.32 -5.36 -1.62
N LEU A 172 11.39 -5.32 -0.29
CA LEU A 172 12.62 -5.31 0.52
C LEU A 172 12.83 -6.59 1.33
N ALA A 173 11.75 -7.34 1.59
CA ALA A 173 11.83 -8.70 2.10
C ALA A 173 11.99 -9.70 0.93
N ASP A 174 11.76 -10.99 1.17
CA ASP A 174 11.62 -11.96 0.10
C ASP A 174 10.56 -11.47 -0.88
N ALA A 175 10.98 -11.23 -2.11
CA ALA A 175 10.07 -10.88 -3.18
C ALA A 175 9.60 -12.17 -3.82
N GLY A 176 8.30 -12.44 -3.70
CA GLY A 176 7.66 -13.42 -4.56
C GLY A 176 7.50 -12.88 -5.99
N ALA A 177 6.62 -13.50 -6.78
CA ALA A 177 6.38 -13.07 -8.15
C ALA A 177 5.68 -11.70 -8.17
N ILE A 178 6.19 -10.77 -8.98
CA ILE A 178 5.58 -9.45 -9.22
C ILE A 178 4.99 -9.43 -10.62
N ASP A 179 3.73 -9.00 -10.73
CA ASP A 179 3.03 -8.82 -12.00
C ASP A 179 2.27 -7.48 -12.01
N VAL A 180 1.85 -7.05 -13.20
CA VAL A 180 0.94 -5.91 -13.40
C VAL A 180 -0.28 -6.38 -14.18
N VAL A 181 -1.44 -6.29 -13.53
CA VAL A 181 -2.74 -6.57 -14.15
C VAL A 181 -3.41 -5.26 -14.58
N ASN A 182 -4.10 -5.24 -15.73
CA ASN A 182 -4.79 -4.04 -16.21
C ASN A 182 -6.09 -4.41 -16.95
N GLY A 183 -7.25 -4.21 -16.31
CA GLY A 183 -8.56 -4.39 -16.94
C GLY A 183 -8.96 -5.84 -17.25
N GLU A 184 -8.53 -6.81 -16.44
CA GLU A 184 -8.91 -8.22 -16.59
C GLU A 184 -10.39 -8.44 -16.29
N THR A 185 -11.05 -9.30 -17.06
CA THR A 185 -12.48 -9.60 -16.89
C THR A 185 -12.75 -10.97 -16.30
N ALA A 186 -11.78 -11.88 -16.33
CA ALA A 186 -11.91 -13.25 -15.82
C ALA A 186 -10.55 -13.80 -15.35
N PRO A 187 -10.19 -13.67 -14.05
CA PRO A 187 -10.96 -13.03 -12.98
C PRO A 187 -11.05 -11.50 -13.15
N ILE A 188 -12.06 -10.85 -12.56
CA ILE A 188 -12.16 -9.38 -12.58
C ILE A 188 -11.05 -8.77 -11.74
N GLN A 189 -10.17 -7.98 -12.36
CA GLN A 189 -9.10 -7.25 -11.70
C GLN A 189 -8.65 -6.03 -12.51
N GLY A 190 -8.09 -5.01 -11.85
CA GLY A 190 -7.54 -3.83 -12.52
C GLY A 190 -8.61 -2.91 -13.11
N TRP A 191 -9.64 -2.62 -12.33
CA TRP A 191 -10.68 -1.66 -12.70
C TRP A 191 -10.86 -0.57 -11.63
N LEU A 192 -11.02 0.67 -12.07
CA LEU A 192 -11.37 1.82 -11.23
C LEU A 192 -12.68 2.44 -11.70
N THR A 193 -13.28 3.25 -10.83
CA THR A 193 -14.42 4.10 -11.19
C THR A 193 -14.22 5.52 -10.65
N TYR A 194 -14.49 6.52 -11.49
CA TYR A 194 -14.49 7.93 -11.10
C TYR A 194 -15.88 8.56 -11.15
N THR A 195 -16.79 7.94 -11.91
CA THR A 195 -18.16 8.39 -12.11
C THR A 195 -19.10 7.19 -12.05
N TYR A 196 -20.33 7.43 -11.61
CA TYR A 196 -21.32 6.37 -11.43
C TYR A 196 -21.53 5.57 -12.71
N ASN A 197 -21.60 4.25 -12.56
CA ASN A 197 -21.83 3.26 -13.62
C ASN A 197 -20.80 3.26 -14.77
N THR A 198 -19.65 3.91 -14.57
CA THR A 198 -18.54 3.90 -15.51
C THR A 198 -17.31 3.30 -14.84
N LYS A 199 -16.59 2.46 -15.55
CA LYS A 199 -15.32 1.88 -15.10
C LYS A 199 -14.24 2.09 -16.15
N VAL A 200 -13.01 2.18 -15.71
CA VAL A 200 -11.81 2.32 -16.54
C VAL A 200 -10.81 1.25 -16.13
N ALA A 201 -10.12 0.66 -17.10
CA ALA A 201 -9.01 -0.24 -16.83
C ALA A 201 -7.88 0.54 -16.14
N ALA A 202 -7.28 -0.03 -15.11
CA ALA A 202 -6.15 0.58 -14.42
C ALA A 202 -5.13 -0.46 -13.98
N PRO A 203 -3.83 -0.12 -13.98
CA PRO A 203 -2.79 -1.05 -13.55
C PRO A 203 -2.88 -1.37 -12.05
N VAL A 204 -2.68 -2.64 -11.71
CA VAL A 204 -2.55 -3.13 -10.34
C VAL A 204 -1.25 -3.91 -10.24
N VAL A 205 -0.34 -3.47 -9.37
CA VAL A 205 0.85 -4.23 -9.03
C VAL A 205 0.46 -5.34 -8.07
N GLU A 206 0.66 -6.59 -8.48
CA GLU A 206 0.43 -7.77 -7.66
C GLU A 206 1.77 -8.38 -7.26
N THR A 207 2.06 -8.48 -5.97
CA THR A 207 3.19 -9.28 -5.47
C THR A 207 2.65 -10.52 -4.76
N SER A 208 3.00 -11.71 -5.22
CA SER A 208 2.48 -12.96 -4.66
C SER A 208 3.53 -13.83 -3.99
N GLN A 209 3.25 -14.32 -2.77
CA GLN A 209 4.08 -15.25 -2.02
C GLN A 209 3.27 -16.47 -1.58
N ARG A 210 3.94 -17.62 -1.38
CA ARG A 210 3.32 -18.83 -0.85
C ARG A 210 4.03 -19.30 0.41
N GLY A 211 3.28 -19.58 1.47
CA GLY A 211 3.84 -20.06 2.73
C GLY A 211 2.79 -20.15 3.84
N SER A 212 3.16 -20.71 5.00
CA SER A 212 2.36 -20.59 6.23
C SER A 212 2.69 -19.31 7.02
N SER A 213 3.84 -18.70 6.73
CA SER A 213 4.23 -17.37 7.21
C SER A 213 4.84 -16.61 6.03
N VAL A 214 4.29 -15.45 5.72
CA VAL A 214 4.79 -14.57 4.65
C VAL A 214 4.94 -13.15 5.17
N ARG A 215 5.88 -12.42 4.59
CA ARG A 215 6.12 -11.02 4.94
C ARG A 215 6.38 -10.20 3.68
N PHE A 216 5.63 -9.12 3.53
CA PHE A 216 5.90 -8.09 2.53
C PHE A 216 6.42 -6.86 3.25
N LEU A 217 7.71 -6.54 3.09
CA LEU A 217 8.24 -5.23 3.44
C LEU A 217 8.38 -4.43 2.16
N THR A 218 7.52 -3.44 1.97
CA THR A 218 7.37 -2.71 0.71
C THR A 218 7.71 -1.24 0.92
N LEU A 219 8.66 -0.72 0.13
CA LEU A 219 8.84 0.71 -0.05
C LEU A 219 7.82 1.24 -1.06
N ILE A 220 7.14 2.31 -0.70
CA ILE A 220 6.34 3.15 -1.61
C ILE A 220 6.96 4.54 -1.55
N ALA A 221 7.65 4.96 -2.60
CA ALA A 221 8.32 6.25 -2.67
C ALA A 221 7.72 7.09 -3.82
N PRO A 222 6.84 8.06 -3.49
CA PRO A 222 6.49 9.15 -4.39
C PRO A 222 7.75 9.88 -4.85
N VAL A 223 7.84 10.17 -6.15
CA VAL A 223 8.94 10.91 -6.76
C VAL A 223 8.40 11.87 -7.82
N THR A 224 9.13 12.92 -8.13
CA THR A 224 8.72 13.94 -9.12
C THR A 224 8.92 13.50 -10.57
N ALA A 225 9.70 12.44 -10.81
CA ALA A 225 9.95 11.88 -12.13
C ALA A 225 10.46 10.44 -12.04
N PRO A 226 10.35 9.63 -13.10
CA PRO A 226 10.75 8.22 -13.09
C PRO A 226 12.26 8.03 -12.90
N THR A 227 13.04 9.06 -13.26
CA THR A 227 14.50 9.07 -13.21
C THR A 227 15.07 9.35 -11.82
N VAL A 228 14.25 9.79 -10.85
CA VAL A 228 14.72 10.07 -9.49
C VAL A 228 15.27 8.78 -8.86
N PRO A 229 16.54 8.77 -8.43
CA PRO A 229 17.14 7.57 -7.87
C PRO A 229 16.52 7.25 -6.52
N VAL A 230 16.13 5.99 -6.34
CA VAL A 230 15.60 5.46 -5.08
C VAL A 230 16.38 4.20 -4.73
N GLN A 231 17.04 4.24 -3.58
CA GLN A 231 17.91 3.16 -3.10
C GLN A 231 17.53 2.78 -1.68
N VAL A 232 17.62 1.48 -1.38
CA VAL A 232 17.46 0.98 -0.02
C VAL A 232 18.64 0.07 0.30
N THR A 233 19.26 0.30 1.45
CA THR A 233 20.40 -0.47 1.95
C THR A 233 20.17 -0.85 3.41
N SER A 234 21.02 -1.73 3.95
CA SER A 234 21.04 -2.11 5.36
C SER A 234 19.68 -2.60 5.90
N VAL A 235 18.95 -3.35 5.07
CA VAL A 235 17.67 -3.93 5.47
C VAL A 235 17.92 -5.06 6.45
N VAL A 236 17.37 -4.94 7.66
CA VAL A 236 17.41 -5.98 8.69
C VAL A 236 15.99 -6.24 9.17
N LEU A 237 15.52 -7.46 8.98
CA LEU A 237 14.20 -7.91 9.42
C LEU A 237 14.26 -8.47 10.84
N ARG A 238 13.23 -8.18 11.64
CA ARG A 238 12.97 -8.77 12.97
C ARG A 238 11.53 -9.27 13.01
N SER A 239 11.19 -10.17 13.93
CA SER A 239 9.82 -10.72 14.04
C SER A 239 8.74 -9.64 14.17
N ASP A 240 9.05 -8.55 14.87
CA ASP A 240 8.12 -7.46 15.19
C ASP A 240 8.50 -6.10 14.60
N GLY A 241 9.46 -6.06 13.66
CA GLY A 241 9.93 -4.79 13.12
C GLY A 241 11.05 -4.96 12.10
N TYR A 242 11.72 -3.86 11.78
CA TYR A 242 12.79 -3.83 10.80
C TYR A 242 13.66 -2.59 10.98
N SER A 243 14.81 -2.57 10.30
CA SER A 243 15.54 -1.34 10.05
C SER A 243 15.97 -1.29 8.59
N ALA A 244 16.03 -0.09 8.02
CA ALA A 244 16.49 0.14 6.65
C ALA A 244 17.09 1.55 6.53
N VAL A 245 17.95 1.75 5.54
CA VAL A 245 18.42 3.07 5.11
C VAL A 245 17.82 3.33 3.73
N VAL A 246 17.03 4.38 3.61
CA VAL A 246 16.29 4.74 2.40
C VAL A 246 16.83 6.05 1.86
N ARG A 247 17.26 6.05 0.60
CA ARG A 247 17.68 7.24 -0.13
C ARG A 247 16.67 7.54 -1.24
N VAL A 248 16.20 8.78 -1.29
CA VAL A 248 15.36 9.32 -2.36
C VAL A 248 16.05 10.57 -2.90
N GLY A 249 16.46 10.54 -4.17
CA GLY A 249 17.27 11.60 -4.76
C GLY A 249 18.61 11.74 -4.04
N GLY A 250 18.91 12.97 -3.59
CA GLY A 250 20.13 13.32 -2.87
C GLY A 250 20.08 13.08 -1.35
N HIS A 251 18.96 12.63 -0.80
CA HIS A 251 18.75 12.62 0.65
C HIS A 251 18.48 11.23 1.22
N THR A 252 18.95 10.98 2.43
CA THR A 252 18.92 9.66 3.07
C THR A 252 18.30 9.70 4.45
N ASP A 253 17.35 8.81 4.74
CA ASP A 253 16.82 8.55 6.08
C ASP A 253 17.17 7.14 6.55
N ARG A 254 17.46 7.00 7.85
CA ARG A 254 17.47 5.72 8.54
C ARG A 254 16.14 5.50 9.23
N VAL A 255 15.53 4.34 9.00
CA VAL A 255 14.28 3.91 9.62
C VAL A 255 14.54 2.76 10.57
N VAL A 256 13.96 2.82 11.76
CA VAL A 256 13.92 1.72 12.73
C VAL A 256 12.49 1.57 13.23
N VAL A 257 11.94 0.36 13.12
CA VAL A 257 10.63 -0.02 13.62
C VAL A 257 10.79 -1.18 14.59
N ARG A 258 10.14 -1.10 15.76
CA ARG A 258 10.09 -2.15 16.80
C ARG A 258 8.70 -2.19 17.41
N GLY A 259 7.95 -3.27 17.18
CA GLY A 259 6.55 -3.34 17.57
C GLY A 259 5.74 -2.23 16.88
N THR A 260 5.21 -1.31 17.67
CA THR A 260 4.46 -0.13 17.19
C THR A 260 5.31 1.14 17.13
N GLU A 261 6.55 1.10 17.63
CA GLU A 261 7.44 2.26 17.64
C GLU A 261 8.07 2.49 16.26
N VAL A 262 8.16 3.76 15.86
CA VAL A 262 8.78 4.19 14.60
C VAL A 262 9.74 5.33 14.88
N THR A 263 10.99 5.15 14.47
CA THR A 263 12.01 6.20 14.48
C THR A 263 12.56 6.40 13.07
N ILE A 264 12.53 7.65 12.60
CA ILE A 264 13.12 8.07 11.32
C ILE A 264 14.07 9.23 11.58
N THR A 265 15.33 9.05 11.22
CA THR A 265 16.39 10.05 11.36
C THR A 265 17.08 10.32 10.04
N ALA A 266 17.41 11.58 9.77
CA ALA A 266 18.23 11.93 8.62
C ALA A 266 19.63 11.34 8.79
N VAL A 267 20.20 10.85 7.69
CA VAL A 267 21.60 10.44 7.59
C VAL A 267 22.30 11.49 6.74
N ASN A 268 23.30 12.14 7.32
CA ASN A 268 24.18 13.07 6.62
C ASN A 268 25.19 12.30 5.77
#